data_AF-A0A844GBZ0-F1
#
_entry.id   AF-A0A844GBZ0-F1
#
_cell.length_a   1.000
_cell.length_b   1.000
_cell.length_c   1.000
_cell.angle_alpha   90.00
_cell.angle_beta   90.00
_cell.angle_gamma   90.00
#
_symmetry.space_group_name_H-M   'P 1'
#
loop_
_entity.id
_entity.type
_entity.pdbx_description
1 polymer ?
#
loop_
_entity_poly.entity_id
_entity_poly.type
_entity_poly.pdbx_seq_one_letter_code
_entity_poly.pdbx_strand_id
1 'polypeptide(L)' 'MKKLLEAITGDDNVTIEPAYLWWALAILVGIGLEIYSVVTGKPFDLQSYGVGVGALLVGGGFGKKVGG' A
#
# COMPACT_ATOMS: atom_id res chain seq x y z
N MET A 1 18.45 -5.19 -10.52
CA MET A 1 17.14 -5.70 -10.97
C MET A 1 16.67 -6.93 -10.20
N LYS A 2 17.48 -8.00 -10.05
CA LYS A 2 17.09 -9.20 -9.27
C LYS A 2 16.58 -8.93 -7.84
N LYS A 3 17.29 -8.09 -7.07
CA LYS A 3 16.88 -7.74 -5.68
C LYS A 3 15.61 -6.91 -5.57
N LEU A 4 15.27 -6.15 -6.63
CA LEU A 4 14.02 -5.39 -6.65
C LEU A 4 12.84 -6.33 -6.96
N LEU A 5 13.04 -7.30 -7.85
CA LEU A 5 12.05 -8.35 -8.13
C LEU A 5 11.76 -9.19 -6.87
N GLU A 6 12.79 -9.67 -6.17
CA GLU A 6 12.65 -10.41 -4.89
C GLU A 6 11.84 -9.67 -3.81
N ALA A 7 11.75 -8.33 -3.89
CA ALA A 7 11.00 -7.53 -2.93
C ALA A 7 9.50 -7.41 -3.25
N ILE A 8 9.07 -7.83 -4.46
CA ILE A 8 7.69 -7.67 -4.97
C ILE A 8 7.07 -9.01 -5.39
N THR A 9 7.89 -10.05 -5.58
CA THR A 9 7.46 -11.41 -5.91
C THR A 9 7.57 -12.33 -4.69
N GLY A 10 6.75 -13.38 -4.65
CA GLY A 10 6.85 -14.45 -3.64
C GLY A 10 8.11 -15.30 -3.82
N ASP A 11 8.26 -16.36 -3.03
CA ASP A 11 9.47 -17.22 -3.00
C ASP A 11 9.91 -17.78 -4.37
N ASP A 12 9.00 -17.82 -5.35
CA ASP A 12 9.26 -18.26 -6.72
C ASP A 12 9.89 -17.19 -7.62
N ASN A 13 10.02 -15.95 -7.15
CA ASN A 13 10.50 -14.79 -7.90
C ASN A 13 9.69 -14.44 -9.17
N VAL A 14 8.50 -15.02 -9.33
CA VAL A 14 7.65 -14.90 -10.53
C VAL A 14 6.26 -14.38 -10.17
N THR A 15 5.69 -14.82 -9.05
CA THR A 15 4.36 -14.44 -8.62
C THR A 15 4.42 -13.13 -7.86
N ILE A 16 3.89 -12.04 -8.44
CA ILE A 16 3.77 -10.76 -7.72
C ILE A 16 2.86 -10.96 -6.51
N GLU A 17 3.38 -10.68 -5.33
CA GLU A 17 2.60 -10.77 -4.11
C GLU A 17 1.57 -9.62 -4.10
N PRO A 18 0.25 -9.91 -4.07
CA PRO A 18 -0.77 -8.88 -4.17
C PRO A 18 -0.64 -7.82 -3.08
N ALA A 19 -0.11 -8.18 -1.91
CA ALA A 19 0.13 -7.27 -0.80
C ALA A 19 1.03 -6.10 -1.20
N TYR A 20 2.16 -6.35 -1.86
CA TYR A 20 3.07 -5.28 -2.29
C TYR A 20 2.45 -4.36 -3.34
N LEU A 21 1.61 -4.92 -4.22
CA LEU A 21 0.86 -4.12 -5.19
C LEU A 21 -0.12 -3.16 -4.50
N TRP A 22 -0.85 -3.64 -3.50
CA TRP A 22 -1.78 -2.82 -2.72
C TRP A 22 -1.07 -1.76 -1.89
N TRP A 23 0.10 -2.07 -1.31
CA TRP A 23 0.94 -1.07 -0.65
C TRP A 23 1.42 0.01 -1.61
N ALA A 24 1.91 -0.37 -2.80
CA ALA A 24 2.35 0.59 -3.81
C ALA A 24 1.21 1.51 -4.28
N LEU A 25 0.01 0.95 -4.50
CA LEU A 25 -1.17 1.73 -4.85
C LEU A 25 -1.56 2.71 -3.73
N ALA A 26 -1.52 2.27 -2.48
CA ALA A 26 -1.84 3.16 -1.35
C ALA A 26 -0.84 4.32 -1.21
N ILE A 27 0.45 4.09 -1.51
CA ILE A 27 1.45 5.16 -1.55
C ILE A 27 1.13 6.16 -2.68
N LEU A 28 0.83 5.68 -3.89
CA LEU A 28 0.48 6.54 -5.02
C LEU A 28 -0.75 7.41 -4.74
N VAL A 29 -1.78 6.84 -4.12
CA VAL A 29 -2.98 7.57 -3.70
C VAL A 29 -2.65 8.61 -2.63
N GLY A 30 -1.82 8.28 -1.65
CA GLY A 30 -1.38 9.21 -0.60
C GLY A 30 -0.64 10.42 -1.18
N ILE A 31 0.27 10.19 -2.13
CA ILE A 31 0.96 11.26 -2.85
C ILE A 31 -0.02 12.12 -3.65
N GLY A 32 -0.98 11.51 -4.34
CA GLY A 32 -2.01 12.25 -5.09
C GLY A 32 -2.87 13.14 -4.19
N LEU A 33 -3.25 12.64 -3.00
CA LEU A 33 -4.03 13.39 -2.01
C LEU A 33 -3.22 14.53 -1.38
N GLU A 34 -1.92 14.32 -1.12
CA GLU A 34 -1.02 15.38 -0.67
C GLU A 34 -0.97 16.53 -1.70
N ILE A 35 -0.71 16.19 -2.97
CA ILE A 35 -0.67 17.18 -4.06
C ILE A 35 -2.01 17.93 -4.18
N TYR A 36 -3.13 17.21 -4.16
CA TYR A 36 -4.46 17.81 -4.19
C TYR A 36 -4.69 18.77 -3.02
N SER A 37 -4.24 18.39 -1.83
CA SER A 37 -4.41 19.17 -0.60
C SER A 37 -3.59 20.47 -0.66
N VAL A 38 -2.35 20.40 -1.15
CA VAL A 38 -1.51 21.57 -1.45
C VAL A 38 -2.20 22.52 -2.44
N VAL A 39 -2.77 21.99 -3.53
CA VAL A 39 -3.46 22.82 -4.56
C VAL A 39 -4.76 23.44 -4.03
N THR A 40 -5.49 22.74 -3.17
CA THR A 40 -6.79 23.20 -2.65
C THR A 40 -6.70 23.96 -1.32
N GLY A 41 -5.49 24.14 -0.78
CA GLY A 41 -5.27 24.83 0.49
C GLY A 41 -5.82 24.08 1.70
N LYS A 42 -6.04 22.77 1.58
CA LYS A 42 -6.53 21.91 2.66
C LYS A 42 -5.34 21.19 3.31
N PRO A 43 -5.33 21.00 4.64
CA PRO A 43 -4.32 20.17 5.27
C PRO A 43 -4.57 18.69 4.95
N PHE A 44 -3.53 17.96 4.54
CA PHE A 44 -3.54 16.50 4.48
C PHE A 44 -2.81 15.94 5.69
N ASP A 45 -3.46 15.03 6.40
CA ASP A 45 -2.83 14.29 7.49
C ASP A 45 -2.34 12.93 6.97
N LEU A 46 -1.08 12.91 6.55
CA LEU A 46 -0.39 11.71 6.08
C LEU A 46 -0.30 10.62 7.16
N GLN A 47 -0.23 11.00 8.44
CA GLN A 47 -0.10 10.05 9.53
C GLN A 47 -1.42 9.29 9.73
N SER A 48 -2.53 10.02 9.84
CA SER A 48 -3.86 9.40 9.95
C SER A 48 -4.20 8.55 8.73
N TYR A 49 -3.85 9.02 7.53
CA TYR A 49 -3.97 8.25 6.30
C TYR A 49 -3.15 6.94 6.37
N GLY A 50 -1.87 7.03 6.72
CA GLY A 50 -0.97 5.87 6.80
C GLY A 50 -1.41 4.83 7.83
N VAL A 51 -1.91 5.27 9.00
CA VAL A 51 -2.48 4.37 10.01
C VAL A 51 -3.73 3.66 9.48
N GLY A 52 -4.64 4.37 8.81
CA GLY A 52 -5.84 3.78 8.23
C GLY A 52 -5.53 2.78 7.11
N VAL A 53 -4.62 3.14 6.20
CA VAL A 53 -4.12 2.25 5.13
C VAL A 53 -3.46 1.00 5.74
N GLY A 54 -2.58 1.18 6.72
CA GLY A 54 -1.91 0.06 7.39
C GLY A 54 -2.90 -0.89 8.06
N ALA A 55 -3.92 -0.35 8.75
CA ALA A 55 -4.97 -1.15 9.35
C ALA A 55 -5.78 -1.95 8.31
N LEU A 56 -6.11 -1.34 7.17
CA LEU A 56 -6.84 -2.02 6.10
C LEU A 56 -6.03 -3.11 5.41
N LEU A 57 -4.75 -2.86 5.12
CA LEU A 57 -3.89 -3.82 4.43
C LEU A 57 -3.50 -5.00 5.33
N VAL A 58 -3.20 -4.73 6.60
CA VAL A 58 -2.97 -5.78 7.61
C VAL A 58 -4.25 -6.56 7.87
N GLY A 59 -5.38 -5.87 8.09
CA GLY A 59 -6.67 -6.49 8.34
C GLY A 59 -7.18 -7.32 7.16
N GLY A 60 -7.04 -6.82 5.93
CA GLY A 60 -7.39 -7.54 4.71
C GLY A 60 -6.51 -8.77 4.46
N GLY A 61 -5.20 -8.66 4.73
CA GLY A 61 -4.29 -9.80 4.69
C GLY A 61 -4.61 -10.87 5.74
N PHE A 62 -5.06 -10.46 6.93
CA PHE A 62 -5.50 -11.37 7.98
C PHE A 62 -6.84 -12.03 7.64
N GLY A 63 -7.80 -11.28 7.09
CA GLY A 63 -9.09 -11.80 6.63
C GLY A 63 -8.95 -12.88 5.56
N LYS A 64 -8.02 -12.71 4.61
CA LYS A 64 -7.71 -13.74 3.60
C LYS A 64 -7.12 -15.03 4.20
N LYS A 65 -6.40 -14.96 5.32
CA LYS A 65 -5.86 -16.14 6.01
C LYS A 65 -6.91 -16.88 6.86
N VAL A 66 -7.93 -16.18 7.34
CA VAL A 66 -8.96 -16.75 8.23
C VAL A 66 -10.22 -17.21 7.47
N GLY A 67 -10.56 -16.56 6.35
CA GLY A 67 -11.77 -16.85 5.57
C GLY A 67 -11.55 -17.76 4.36
N GLY A 68 -10.70 -18.79 4.49
CA GLY A 68 -10.37 -19.74 3.41
C GLY A 68 -11.57 -20.39 2.74
#